data_AF-A0A2U8WEM7-F1
#
_entry.id   AF-A0A2U8WEM7-F1
#
_cell.length_a   1.000
_cell.length_b   1.000
_cell.length_c   1.000
_cell.angle_alpha   90.00
_cell.angle_beta   90.00
_cell.angle_gamma   90.00
#
_symmetry.space_group_name_H-M   'P 1'
#
loop_
_entity.id
_entity.type
_entity.pdbx_description
1 polymer ?
#
loop_
_entity_poly.entity_id
_entity_poly.type
_entity_poly.pdbx_seq_one_letter_code
_entity_poly.pdbx_strand_id
1 'polypeptide(L)'
;MTTMSVRHDAIDRRDRPGPAWAAGAWARVGAHDRAARAAALDDGLLAEEVDQILAGRRIVEAFPVERGESPPTYATRAVAEMMAAYLA
;
A
#
# COMPACT_ATOMS: atom_id res chain seq x y z
N MET A 1 33.15 28.37 -21.31
CA MET A 1 32.02 28.42 -22.25
C MET A 1 31.96 27.04 -22.90
N THR A 2 31.00 26.15 -22.64
CA THR A 2 29.56 26.30 -22.37
C THR A 2 29.09 25.08 -21.55
N THR A 3 28.26 25.33 -20.55
CA THR A 3 27.57 24.33 -19.72
C THR A 3 26.54 23.57 -20.55
N MET A 4 26.59 22.23 -20.56
CA MET A 4 25.45 21.40 -20.99
C MET A 4 24.79 20.79 -19.74
N SER A 5 23.73 21.45 -19.28
CA SER A 5 22.72 20.85 -18.40
C SER A 5 22.07 19.66 -19.09
N VAL A 6 22.28 18.46 -18.55
CA VAL A 6 21.41 17.32 -18.86
C VAL A 6 20.31 17.33 -17.81
N ARG A 7 19.10 17.66 -18.26
CA ARG A 7 17.87 17.66 -17.46
C ARG A 7 17.55 16.23 -17.03
N HIS A 8 17.16 16.09 -15.77
CA HIS A 8 16.37 14.99 -15.24
C HIS A 8 15.17 14.74 -16.16
N ASP A 9 15.22 13.66 -16.94
CA ASP A 9 14.06 13.15 -17.67
C ASP A 9 13.76 11.74 -17.16
N ALA A 10 13.40 11.68 -15.87
CA ALA A 10 12.69 10.54 -15.32
C ALA A 10 11.21 10.70 -15.70
N ILE A 11 10.90 10.49 -16.98
CA ILE A 11 9.51 10.35 -17.43
C ILE A 11 8.96 9.10 -16.75
N ASP A 12 8.17 9.40 -15.74
CA ASP A 12 7.19 8.60 -15.06
C ASP A 12 6.63 7.46 -15.92
N ARG A 13 7.10 6.23 -15.69
CA ARG A 13 6.51 5.02 -16.29
C ARG A 13 5.20 4.60 -15.60
N ARG A 14 4.74 5.30 -14.56
CA ARG A 14 3.50 4.98 -13.83
C ARG A 14 2.26 5.64 -14.44
N ASP A 15 2.44 6.59 -15.36
CA ASP A 15 1.33 7.39 -15.90
C ASP A 15 0.77 6.88 -17.24
N ARG A 16 1.18 5.69 -17.69
CA ARG A 16 0.50 5.04 -18.80
C ARG A 16 -0.79 4.41 -18.26
N PRO A 17 -1.99 4.85 -18.69
CA PRO A 17 -3.21 4.21 -18.26
C PRO A 17 -3.17 2.75 -18.73
N GLY A 18 -3.05 1.84 -17.76
CA GLY A 18 -3.21 0.43 -17.99
C GLY A 18 -4.63 0.15 -18.50
N PRO A 19 -4.87 -1.04 -19.06
CA PRO A 19 -6.21 -1.41 -19.50
C PRO A 19 -7.24 -1.22 -18.36
N ALA A 20 -8.49 -0.87 -18.68
CA ALA A 20 -9.49 -0.46 -17.68
C ALA A 20 -9.70 -1.48 -16.53
N TRP A 21 -9.49 -2.77 -16.79
CA TRP A 21 -9.51 -3.81 -15.76
C TRP A 21 -8.38 -3.67 -14.73
N ALA A 22 -7.20 -3.22 -15.17
CA ALA A 22 -6.07 -2.93 -14.30
C ALA A 22 -6.36 -1.70 -13.43
N ALA A 23 -6.94 -0.63 -13.99
CA ALA A 23 -7.35 0.54 -13.22
C ALA A 23 -8.32 0.19 -12.08
N GLY A 24 -9.31 -0.68 -12.35
CA GLY A 24 -10.22 -1.19 -11.33
C GLY A 24 -9.53 -2.07 -10.27
N ALA A 25 -8.52 -2.87 -10.67
CA ALA A 25 -7.71 -3.65 -9.73
C ALA A 25 -6.85 -2.74 -8.84
N TRP A 26 -6.16 -1.75 -9.40
CA TRP A 26 -5.36 -0.78 -8.65
C TRP A 26 -6.21 0.07 -7.69
N ALA A 27 -7.40 0.48 -8.12
CA ALA A 27 -8.35 1.20 -7.28
C ALA A 27 -8.81 0.34 -6.08
N ARG A 28 -9.10 -0.96 -6.32
CA ARG A 28 -9.41 -1.90 -5.23
C ARG A 28 -8.21 -2.09 -4.31
N VAL A 29 -7.02 -2.36 -4.83
CA VAL A 29 -5.80 -2.52 -4.02
C VAL A 29 -5.57 -1.28 -3.16
N GLY A 30 -5.74 -0.07 -3.71
CA GLY A 30 -5.66 1.18 -2.93
C GLY A 30 -6.76 1.33 -1.87
N ALA A 31 -7.96 0.80 -2.10
CA ALA A 31 -9.04 0.80 -1.10
C ALA A 31 -8.74 -0.15 0.08
N HIS A 32 -8.19 -1.33 -0.21
CA HIS A 32 -7.77 -2.31 0.81
C HIS A 32 -6.63 -1.74 1.67
N ASP A 33 -5.61 -1.18 1.03
CA ASP A 33 -4.47 -0.53 1.68
C ASP A 33 -4.92 0.59 2.63
N ARG A 34 -5.78 1.51 2.15
CA ARG A 34 -6.34 2.58 2.98
C ARG A 34 -7.21 2.06 4.12
N ALA A 35 -8.06 1.07 3.87
CA ALA A 35 -8.94 0.51 4.88
C ALA A 35 -8.14 -0.16 6.02
N ALA A 36 -7.13 -0.97 5.67
CA ALA A 36 -6.26 -1.61 6.66
C ALA A 36 -5.42 -0.59 7.44
N ARG A 37 -4.87 0.45 6.77
CA ARG A 37 -4.11 1.48 7.47
C ARG A 37 -4.97 2.28 8.44
N ALA A 38 -6.18 2.66 8.03
CA ALA A 38 -7.11 3.36 8.91
C ALA A 38 -7.49 2.49 10.12
N ALA A 39 -7.86 1.23 9.89
CA ALA A 39 -8.19 0.30 10.97
C ALA A 39 -7.02 0.06 11.94
N ALA A 40 -5.79 -0.05 11.44
CA ALA A 40 -4.60 -0.21 12.30
C ALA A 40 -4.42 0.98 13.26
N LEU A 41 -4.60 2.20 12.75
CA LEU A 41 -4.51 3.42 13.55
C LEU A 41 -5.67 3.54 14.55
N ASP A 42 -6.88 3.17 14.12
CA ASP A 42 -8.06 3.15 14.99
C ASP A 42 -7.92 2.11 16.12
N ASP A 43 -7.27 0.98 15.85
CA ASP A 43 -6.97 -0.08 16.81
C ASP A 43 -5.74 0.23 17.71
N GLY A 44 -5.10 1.38 17.51
CA GLY A 44 -4.10 1.95 18.41
C GLY A 44 -2.63 1.75 18.02
N LEU A 45 -2.33 1.20 16.83
CA LEU A 45 -0.98 1.24 16.28
C LEU A 45 -0.60 2.68 15.90
N LEU A 46 0.64 3.07 16.19
CA LEU A 46 1.19 4.32 15.69
C LEU A 46 1.56 4.18 14.21
N ALA A 47 1.54 5.30 13.48
CA ALA A 47 1.91 5.32 12.06
C ALA A 47 3.33 4.79 11.83
N GLU A 48 4.25 5.13 12.74
CA GLU A 48 5.65 4.71 12.71
C GLU A 48 5.81 3.20 12.98
N GLU A 49 4.92 2.61 13.78
CA GLU A 49 4.92 1.17 14.06
C GLU A 49 4.41 0.39 12.85
N VAL A 50 3.34 0.88 12.21
CA VAL A 50 2.86 0.35 10.94
C VAL A 50 3.99 0.39 9.89
N ASP A 51 4.69 1.53 9.76
CA ASP A 51 5.77 1.66 8.78
C ASP A 51 6.96 0.72 9.10
N GLN A 52 7.27 0.46 10.38
CA GLN A 52 8.27 -0.52 10.81
C GLN A 52 7.88 -1.96 10.45
N ILE A 53 6.64 -2.37 10.77
CA ILE A 53 6.09 -3.69 10.43
C ILE A 53 6.16 -3.92 8.91
N LEU A 54 5.86 -2.89 8.13
CA LEU A 54 5.83 -2.98 6.68
C LEU A 54 7.22 -2.98 6.03
N ALA A 55 8.23 -2.41 6.70
CA ALA A 55 9.60 -2.31 6.20
C ALA A 55 9.69 -1.74 4.77
N GLY A 56 8.90 -0.69 4.50
CA GLY A 56 8.83 -0.02 3.20
C GLY A 56 7.96 -0.71 2.14
N ARG A 57 7.31 -1.82 2.46
CA ARG A 57 6.32 -2.48 1.60
C ARG A 57 4.94 -1.84 1.76
N ARG A 58 4.05 -2.07 0.80
CA ARG A 58 2.63 -1.76 0.96
C ARG A 58 1.95 -2.79 1.87
N ILE A 59 0.84 -2.41 2.49
CA ILE A 59 0.06 -3.31 3.34
C ILE A 59 -0.38 -4.55 2.56
N VAL A 60 -0.84 -4.38 1.32
CA VAL A 60 -1.24 -5.47 0.42
C VAL A 60 -0.09 -6.34 -0.09
N GLU A 61 1.16 -5.90 0.06
CA GLU A 61 2.37 -6.66 -0.29
C GLU A 61 2.87 -7.47 0.92
N ALA A 62 2.74 -6.92 2.14
CA ALA A 62 3.08 -7.61 3.38
C ALA A 62 1.99 -8.62 3.78
N PHE A 63 0.72 -8.27 3.56
CA PHE A 63 -0.47 -9.04 3.88
C PHE A 63 -1.36 -9.14 2.63
N PRO A 64 -1.16 -10.17 1.79
CA PRO A 64 -1.86 -10.29 0.51
C PRO A 64 -3.38 -10.33 0.66
N VAL A 65 -4.10 -9.68 -0.28
CA VAL A 65 -5.57 -9.68 -0.35
C VAL A 65 -6.06 -11.03 -0.89
N GLU A 66 -7.06 -11.62 -0.25
CA GLU A 66 -7.66 -12.87 -0.72
C GLU A 66 -8.66 -12.64 -1.87
N ARG A 67 -8.91 -13.67 -2.68
CA ARG A 67 -9.77 -13.54 -3.85
C ARG A 67 -11.21 -13.21 -3.44
N GLY A 68 -11.68 -12.02 -3.81
CA GLY A 68 -13.05 -11.56 -3.54
C GLY A 68 -13.23 -10.97 -2.14
N GLU A 69 -12.15 -10.80 -1.40
CA GLU A 69 -12.17 -10.13 -0.10
C GLU A 69 -12.63 -8.67 -0.26
N SER A 70 -13.44 -8.22 0.69
CA SER A 70 -13.91 -6.83 0.73
C SER A 70 -12.92 -5.97 1.53
N PRO A 71 -12.81 -4.66 1.28
CA PRO A 71 -11.89 -3.80 2.04
C PRO A 71 -12.09 -3.84 3.57
N PRO A 72 -13.32 -3.86 4.12
CA PRO A 72 -13.51 -4.01 5.57
C PRO A 72 -13.06 -5.38 6.10
N THR A 73 -13.39 -6.47 5.41
CA THR A 73 -12.96 -7.84 5.79
C THR A 73 -11.43 -7.93 5.81
N TYR A 74 -10.80 -7.40 4.77
CA TYR A 74 -9.35 -7.32 4.65
C TYR A 74 -8.73 -6.52 5.78
N ALA A 75 -9.29 -5.35 6.12
CA ALA A 75 -8.77 -4.49 7.16
C ALA A 75 -8.70 -5.22 8.51
N THR A 76 -9.78 -5.89 8.92
CA THR A 76 -9.81 -6.65 10.18
C THR A 76 -8.73 -7.75 10.21
N ARG A 77 -8.59 -8.52 9.13
CA ARG A 77 -7.59 -9.60 9.07
C ARG A 77 -6.16 -9.05 9.05
N ALA A 78 -5.90 -8.04 8.22
CA ALA A 78 -4.59 -7.43 8.10
C ALA A 78 -4.12 -6.80 9.42
N VAL A 79 -5.01 -6.15 10.18
CA VAL A 79 -4.67 -5.60 11.50
C VAL A 79 -4.32 -6.71 12.49
N ALA A 80 -5.08 -7.81 12.52
CA ALA A 80 -4.75 -8.95 13.39
C ALA A 80 -3.36 -9.53 13.06
N GLU A 81 -3.02 -9.67 11.78
CA GLU A 81 -1.71 -10.12 11.34
C GLU A 81 -0.59 -9.11 11.65
N MET A 82 -0.85 -7.80 11.52
CA MET A 82 0.08 -6.73 11.91
C MET A 82 0.38 -6.77 13.41
N MET A 83 -0.65 -6.90 14.24
CA MET A 83 -0.48 -7.00 15.70
C MET A 83 0.30 -8.25 16.09
N ALA A 84 0.06 -9.38 15.41
CA ALA A 84 0.85 -10.59 15.60
C ALA A 84 2.32 -10.39 15.21
N ALA A 85 2.59 -9.66 14.11
CA ALA A 85 3.94 -9.35 13.66
C ALA A 85 4.67 -8.35 14.56
N TYR A 86 3.97 -7.40 15.18
CA TYR A 86 4.55 -6.43 16.11
C TYR A 86 5.04 -7.07 17.42
N LEU A 87 4.33 -8.11 17.88
CA LEU A 87 4.64 -8.81 19.13
C LEU A 87 5.70 -9.92 18.99
N ALA A 88 6.14 -10.22 17.76
CA ALA A 88 7.06 -11.31 17.45
C ALA A 88 8.53 -10.84 17.42
#